data_AF-A0A9E2HEM8-F1
#
_entry.id   AF-A0A9E2HEM8-F1
#
_cell.length_a   1.000
_cell.length_b   1.000
_cell.length_c   1.000
_cell.angle_alpha   90.00
_cell.angle_beta   90.00
_cell.angle_gamma   90.00
#
_symmetry.space_group_name_H-M   'P 1'
#
loop_
_entity.id
_entity.type
_entity.pdbx_description
1 polymer ?
#
loop_
_entity_poly.entity_id
_entity_poly.type
_entity_poly.pdbx_seq_one_letter_code
_entity_poly.pdbx_strand_id
1 'polypeptide(L)'
;MRLLAVSYGLFSKVSKLYSRFQPGIGHLKVVIEIVPTGGFERDKFLILYRQLSIFFPTINRHSCCDEWESAPLFLEEEEGVSIKRVGESADIAHLIEHIIVDMQVNLGGMQRCSGLTCGWKHPENRFDLFVECANARVGLFAAQFAVHLVSKILTRKKISKRNGLILELAKFLLENPDTASDTESLTKVLGWKRGAVEMAHSRLYEFGFFYSSNQEDSEVEGNCA
;
A
#
# COMPACT_ATOMS: atom_id res chain seq x y z
N MET A 1 0.35 -13.85 -5.82
CA MET A 1 -0.58 -12.80 -5.37
C MET A 1 -1.13 -12.07 -6.59
N ARG A 2 -2.38 -11.64 -6.54
CA ARG A 2 -3.08 -10.95 -7.62
C ARG A 2 -3.83 -9.75 -7.03
N LEU A 3 -3.68 -8.60 -7.68
CA LEU A 3 -4.54 -7.45 -7.45
C LEU A 3 -5.80 -7.64 -8.32
N LEU A 4 -6.96 -7.78 -7.69
CA LEU A 4 -8.22 -8.07 -8.37
C LEU A 4 -8.96 -6.78 -8.75
N ALA A 5 -8.99 -5.81 -7.85
CA ALA A 5 -9.65 -4.53 -8.07
C ALA A 5 -9.02 -3.42 -7.22
N VAL A 6 -9.09 -2.19 -7.74
CA VAL A 6 -8.81 -0.96 -7.00
C VAL A 6 -9.96 -0.02 -7.27
N SER A 7 -10.54 0.54 -6.22
CA SER A 7 -11.65 1.50 -6.32
C SER A 7 -11.45 2.62 -5.31
N TYR A 8 -12.01 3.79 -5.60
CA TYR A 8 -11.92 4.97 -4.76
C TYR A 8 -13.33 5.48 -4.46
N GLY A 9 -13.61 5.83 -3.22
CA GLY A 9 -14.92 6.32 -2.82
C GLY A 9 -15.03 6.52 -1.32
N LEU A 10 -16.22 6.87 -0.82
CA LEU A 10 -16.43 7.13 0.61
C LEU A 10 -16.59 5.85 1.44
N PHE A 11 -17.11 4.76 0.85
CA PHE A 11 -17.37 3.47 1.53
C PHE A 11 -17.99 3.62 2.94
N SER A 12 -19.10 4.37 3.03
CA SER A 12 -19.71 4.81 4.30
C SER A 12 -20.00 3.70 5.31
N LYS A 13 -20.26 2.46 4.85
CA LYS A 13 -20.45 1.29 5.71
C LYS A 13 -19.16 0.92 6.46
N VAL A 14 -18.01 0.98 5.79
CA VAL A 14 -16.71 0.65 6.39
C VAL A 14 -16.23 1.72 7.35
N SER A 15 -16.48 2.99 7.05
CA SER A 15 -16.20 4.10 7.97
C SER A 15 -16.93 3.98 9.31
N LYS A 16 -18.04 3.22 9.37
CA LYS A 16 -18.76 2.92 10.62
C LYS A 16 -18.16 1.73 11.38
N LEU A 17 -17.43 0.84 10.72
CA LEU A 17 -16.82 -0.34 11.32
C LEU A 17 -15.50 -0.02 12.03
N TYR A 18 -14.81 1.04 11.63
CA TYR A 18 -13.53 1.43 12.20
C TYR A 18 -13.52 2.90 12.59
N SER A 19 -13.61 3.15 13.89
CA SER A 19 -13.78 4.49 14.48
C SER A 19 -12.60 5.43 14.27
N ARG A 20 -11.43 4.90 13.87
CA ARG A 20 -10.23 5.68 13.61
C ARG A 20 -10.21 6.30 12.23
N PHE A 21 -11.11 5.90 11.34
CA PHE A 21 -11.26 6.57 10.05
C PHE A 21 -11.73 8.01 10.20
N GLN A 22 -11.16 8.90 9.40
CA GLN A 22 -11.47 10.30 9.37
C GLN A 22 -12.85 10.52 8.73
N PRO A 23 -13.76 11.24 9.39
CA PRO A 23 -15.05 11.55 8.79
C PRO A 23 -14.90 12.32 7.48
N GLY A 24 -15.59 11.86 6.42
CA GLY A 24 -15.67 12.55 5.14
C GLY A 24 -14.44 12.42 4.23
N ILE A 25 -13.39 11.69 4.63
CA ILE A 25 -12.26 11.42 3.73
C ILE A 25 -12.63 10.34 2.71
N GLY A 26 -12.06 10.46 1.50
CA GLY A 26 -12.08 9.39 0.53
C GLY A 26 -11.27 8.19 1.04
N HIS A 27 -11.60 7.02 0.52
CA HIS A 27 -10.94 5.77 0.86
C HIS A 27 -10.59 5.04 -0.44
N LEU A 28 -9.46 4.38 -0.40
CA LEU A 28 -9.01 3.43 -1.39
C LEU A 28 -9.43 2.03 -0.93
N LYS A 29 -10.24 1.35 -1.74
CA LYS A 29 -10.53 -0.08 -1.58
C LYS A 29 -9.67 -0.89 -2.54
N VAL A 30 -8.85 -1.79 -2.00
CA VAL A 30 -7.97 -2.68 -2.74
C VAL A 30 -8.40 -4.12 -2.48
N VAL A 31 -8.80 -4.84 -3.53
CA VAL A 31 -9.16 -6.25 -3.43
C VAL A 31 -7.98 -7.08 -3.91
N ILE A 32 -7.43 -7.91 -3.02
CA ILE A 32 -6.28 -8.77 -3.31
C ILE A 32 -6.60 -10.23 -3.05
N GLU A 33 -5.96 -11.09 -3.83
CA GLU A 33 -5.95 -12.53 -3.63
C GLU A 33 -4.50 -13.00 -3.44
N ILE A 34 -4.24 -13.65 -2.32
CA ILE A 34 -2.92 -14.13 -1.95
C ILE A 34 -2.91 -15.62 -2.24
N VAL A 35 -2.09 -16.02 -3.20
CA VAL A 35 -1.92 -17.45 -3.50
C VAL A 35 -0.99 -18.01 -2.42
N PRO A 36 -1.37 -19.07 -1.70
CA PRO A 36 -0.52 -19.67 -0.68
C PRO A 36 0.82 -20.09 -1.28
N THR A 37 1.87 -19.36 -0.94
CA THR A 37 3.25 -19.79 -1.22
C THR A 37 3.66 -20.60 -0.01
N GLY A 38 3.65 -21.93 -0.11
CA GLY A 38 3.88 -22.83 1.01
C GLY A 38 4.90 -22.31 2.03
N GLY A 39 4.42 -22.06 3.25
CA GLY A 39 5.17 -21.59 4.42
C GLY A 39 6.16 -20.45 4.18
N PHE A 40 5.76 -19.20 4.43
CA PHE A 40 6.71 -18.11 4.55
C PHE A 40 7.33 -18.11 5.96
N GLU A 41 8.60 -18.46 6.08
CA GLU A 41 9.29 -18.54 7.38
C GLU A 41 9.41 -17.14 8.04
N ARG A 42 9.22 -17.08 9.36
CA ARG A 42 9.28 -15.86 10.18
C ARG A 42 10.53 -15.01 9.96
N ASP A 43 11.70 -15.66 9.88
CA ASP A 43 12.99 -14.97 9.68
C ASP A 43 13.05 -14.22 8.34
N LYS A 44 12.34 -14.73 7.32
CA LYS A 44 12.28 -14.10 5.99
C LYS A 44 11.42 -12.85 6.01
N PHE A 45 10.41 -12.80 6.87
CA PHE A 45 9.59 -11.60 7.06
C PHE A 45 10.36 -10.48 7.75
N LEU A 46 11.18 -10.79 8.75
CA LEU A 46 11.99 -9.78 9.42
C LEU A 46 13.02 -9.15 8.46
N ILE A 47 13.64 -9.97 7.60
CA ILE A 47 14.53 -9.46 6.54
C ILE A 47 13.75 -8.59 5.55
N LEU A 48 12.54 -9.01 5.18
CA LEU A 48 11.63 -8.26 4.33
C LEU A 48 11.27 -6.89 4.92
N TYR A 49 10.81 -6.86 6.17
CA TYR A 49 10.42 -5.64 6.86
C TYR A 49 11.59 -4.66 6.95
N ARG A 50 12.80 -5.15 7.24
CA ARG A 50 14.03 -4.34 7.22
C ARG A 50 14.39 -3.79 5.83
N GLN A 51 14.06 -4.49 4.75
CA GLN A 51 14.26 -3.93 3.40
C GLN A 51 13.23 -2.87 3.08
N LEU A 52 11.99 -3.02 3.54
CA LEU A 52 10.93 -2.03 3.35
C LEU A 52 11.20 -0.74 4.12
N SER A 53 11.73 -0.82 5.34
CA SER A 53 12.04 0.38 6.14
C SER A 53 13.08 1.30 5.51
N ILE A 54 13.87 0.81 4.54
CA ILE A 54 14.78 1.65 3.74
C ILE A 54 14.00 2.57 2.78
N PHE A 55 12.86 2.10 2.25
CA PHE A 55 12.04 2.84 1.29
C PHE A 55 10.84 3.55 1.94
N PHE A 56 10.38 3.04 3.08
CA PHE A 56 9.21 3.51 3.81
C PHE A 56 9.65 3.90 5.22
N PRO A 57 10.15 5.14 5.41
CA PRO A 57 10.85 5.54 6.62
C PRO A 57 9.94 5.63 7.85
N THR A 58 8.63 5.73 7.66
CA THR A 58 7.65 5.81 8.75
C THR A 58 6.95 4.50 9.05
N ILE A 59 7.23 3.42 8.31
CA ILE A 59 6.52 2.14 8.45
C ILE A 59 6.66 1.54 9.86
N ASN A 60 7.78 1.82 10.53
CA ASN A 60 8.08 1.41 11.91
C ASN A 60 7.31 2.23 12.96
N ARG A 61 6.74 3.38 12.58
CA ARG A 61 5.97 4.26 13.47
C ARG A 61 4.46 3.98 13.38
N HIS A 62 4.04 3.05 12.54
CA HIS A 62 2.62 2.74 12.39
C HIS A 62 2.12 1.98 13.63
N SER A 63 1.15 2.55 14.32
CA SER A 63 0.47 1.90 15.44
C SER A 63 -0.59 0.94 14.91
N CYS A 64 -0.27 -0.34 14.87
CA CYS A 64 -1.27 -1.39 14.66
C CYS A 64 -2.10 -1.53 15.94
N CYS A 65 -3.42 -1.48 15.83
CA CYS A 65 -4.29 -1.76 16.96
C CYS A 65 -5.09 -3.01 16.67
N ASP A 66 -4.68 -4.10 17.33
CA ASP A 66 -5.41 -5.36 17.42
C ASP A 66 -6.66 -5.18 18.31
N GLU A 67 -7.48 -4.18 18.04
CA GLU A 67 -8.77 -3.98 18.71
C GLU A 67 -9.82 -4.90 18.07
N TRP A 68 -9.58 -6.21 18.14
CA TRP A 68 -10.66 -7.19 18.17
C TRP A 68 -10.76 -7.71 19.59
N GLU A 69 -11.70 -7.15 20.34
CA GLU A 69 -12.13 -7.60 21.67
C GLU A 69 -12.69 -9.03 21.62
N SER A 70 -11.84 -10.04 21.39
CA SER A 70 -12.05 -11.44 21.80
C SER A 70 -10.95 -12.37 21.25
N ALA A 71 -9.75 -12.33 21.83
CA ALA A 71 -8.89 -13.52 21.92
C ALA A 71 -7.80 -13.27 23.00
N PRO A 72 -7.73 -14.11 24.04
CA PRO A 72 -6.84 -13.87 25.17
C PRO A 72 -5.40 -14.33 24.88
N LEU A 73 -4.46 -13.58 25.46
CA LEU A 73 -3.18 -14.02 26.04
C LEU A 73 -1.88 -13.98 25.18
N PHE A 74 -0.98 -13.09 25.67
CA PHE A 74 0.49 -13.08 25.63
C PHE A 74 1.14 -12.57 24.31
N LEU A 75 1.98 -11.52 24.27
CA LEU A 75 2.93 -10.96 25.24
C LEU A 75 3.13 -9.45 25.04
N GLU A 76 3.65 -8.83 26.11
CA GLU A 76 3.99 -7.42 26.32
C GLU A 76 5.09 -6.87 25.39
N GLU A 77 4.96 -5.57 25.12
CA GLU A 77 6.01 -4.56 24.85
C GLU A 77 7.06 -4.84 23.76
N GLU A 78 6.86 -4.25 22.58
CA GLU A 78 7.68 -3.15 22.04
C GLU A 78 6.98 -2.57 20.80
N GLU A 79 7.01 -1.25 20.63
CA GLU A 79 6.34 -0.51 19.57
C GLU A 79 6.61 -1.09 18.16
N GLY A 80 5.61 -1.70 17.55
CA GLY A 80 5.65 -2.17 16.15
C GLY A 80 4.75 -3.37 15.90
N VAL A 81 3.92 -3.26 14.86
CA VAL A 81 3.01 -4.26 14.24
C VAL A 81 2.94 -5.63 14.94
N SER A 82 1.81 -5.90 15.59
CA SER A 82 1.46 -7.21 16.17
C SER A 82 1.16 -8.24 15.07
N ILE A 83 2.21 -8.87 14.53
CA ILE A 83 2.07 -9.98 13.59
C ILE A 83 2.12 -11.28 14.38
N LYS A 84 0.94 -11.72 14.86
CA LYS A 84 0.80 -12.87 15.77
C LYS A 84 1.25 -14.21 15.17
N ARG A 85 1.28 -14.36 13.82
CA ARG A 85 1.81 -15.55 13.12
C ARG A 85 2.35 -15.25 11.73
N VAL A 86 3.48 -14.57 11.68
CA VAL A 86 4.23 -14.23 10.47
C VAL A 86 4.24 -15.36 9.42
N GLY A 87 3.57 -15.13 8.29
CA GLY A 87 3.64 -15.95 7.09
C GLY A 87 2.30 -16.47 6.56
N GLU A 88 1.19 -16.13 7.22
CA GLU A 88 -0.16 -16.41 6.72
C GLU A 88 -0.60 -15.30 5.73
N SER A 89 -1.58 -15.61 4.87
CA SER A 89 -2.07 -14.66 3.86
C SER A 89 -2.54 -13.34 4.47
N ALA A 90 -3.08 -13.37 5.70
CA ALA A 90 -3.52 -12.18 6.41
C ALA A 90 -2.37 -11.21 6.71
N ASP A 91 -1.19 -11.69 7.12
CA ASP A 91 -0.05 -10.81 7.41
C ASP A 91 0.50 -10.14 6.15
N ILE A 92 0.47 -10.85 5.03
CA ILE A 92 0.88 -10.31 3.73
C ILE A 92 -0.10 -9.21 3.29
N ALA A 93 -1.41 -9.45 3.46
CA ALA A 93 -2.44 -8.46 3.17
C ALA A 93 -2.26 -7.20 4.05
N HIS A 94 -2.05 -7.41 5.35
CA HIS A 94 -1.84 -6.34 6.31
C HIS A 94 -0.54 -5.56 6.03
N LEU A 95 0.55 -6.23 5.65
CA LEU A 95 1.78 -5.54 5.24
C LEU A 95 1.56 -4.64 4.02
N ILE A 96 0.76 -5.09 3.04
CA ILE A 96 0.42 -4.28 1.87
C ILE A 96 -0.36 -3.04 2.30
N GLU A 97 -1.32 -3.18 3.22
CA GLU A 97 -2.03 -2.05 3.80
C GLU A 97 -1.05 -1.04 4.42
N HIS A 98 -0.12 -1.50 5.26
CA HIS A 98 0.88 -0.62 5.88
C HIS A 98 1.76 0.11 4.86
N ILE A 99 2.16 -0.56 3.77
CA ILE A 99 2.92 0.10 2.70
C ILE A 99 2.07 1.18 2.03
N ILE A 100 0.79 0.90 1.77
CA ILE A 100 -0.12 1.89 1.18
C ILE A 100 -0.29 3.09 2.12
N VAL A 101 -0.54 2.85 3.41
CA VAL A 101 -0.65 3.90 4.45
C VAL A 101 0.60 4.77 4.47
N ASP A 102 1.80 4.17 4.45
CA ASP A 102 3.06 4.89 4.49
C ASP A 102 3.22 5.79 3.25
N MET A 103 2.83 5.27 2.08
CA MET A 103 2.82 6.04 0.83
C MET A 103 1.79 7.19 0.86
N GLN A 104 0.60 7.00 1.44
CA GLN A 104 -0.38 8.07 1.57
C GLN A 104 0.15 9.22 2.44
N VAL A 105 0.89 8.90 3.51
CA VAL A 105 1.52 9.91 4.37
C VAL A 105 2.69 10.58 3.66
N ASN A 106 3.64 9.81 3.14
CA ASN A 106 4.92 10.34 2.63
C ASN A 106 4.85 10.91 1.21
N LEU A 107 3.94 10.42 0.36
CA LEU A 107 3.74 10.94 -1.00
C LEU A 107 2.47 11.77 -1.11
N GLY A 108 1.38 11.30 -0.48
CA GLY A 108 0.08 11.99 -0.52
C GLY A 108 -0.01 13.21 0.40
N GLY A 109 1.00 13.45 1.25
CA GLY A 109 1.03 14.60 2.16
C GLY A 109 0.00 14.52 3.30
N MET A 110 -0.56 13.33 3.55
CA MET A 110 -1.54 13.14 4.62
C MET A 110 -0.84 13.18 5.99
N GLN A 111 -1.38 13.97 6.93
CA GLN A 111 -0.83 14.08 8.29
C GLN A 111 -1.04 12.81 9.12
N ARG A 112 -2.14 12.10 8.86
CA ARG A 112 -2.45 10.78 9.38
C ARG A 112 -3.17 10.00 8.30
N CYS A 113 -2.99 8.69 8.31
CA CYS A 113 -3.67 7.77 7.42
C CYS A 113 -3.93 6.48 8.21
N SER A 114 -5.17 6.01 8.15
CA SER A 114 -5.59 4.76 8.76
C SER A 114 -5.89 3.72 7.68
N GLY A 115 -5.76 2.45 8.03
CA GLY A 115 -6.12 1.33 7.18
C GLY A 115 -6.92 0.27 7.93
N LEU A 116 -7.61 -0.58 7.17
CA LEU A 116 -8.33 -1.75 7.65
C LEU A 116 -8.19 -2.89 6.65
N THR A 117 -7.74 -4.05 7.13
CA THR A 117 -7.64 -5.30 6.37
C THR A 117 -8.81 -6.20 6.73
N CYS A 118 -9.68 -6.49 5.76
CA CYS A 118 -10.81 -7.41 5.93
C CYS A 118 -10.54 -8.72 5.18
N GLY A 119 -10.45 -9.83 5.90
CA GLY A 119 -10.41 -11.16 5.31
C GLY A 119 -11.81 -11.66 4.93
N TRP A 120 -11.91 -12.40 3.82
CA TRP A 120 -13.14 -13.10 3.48
C TRP A 120 -13.18 -14.47 4.16
N LYS A 121 -14.35 -14.89 4.65
CA LYS A 121 -14.54 -16.27 5.13
C LYS A 121 -14.32 -17.28 3.99
N HIS A 122 -14.87 -17.00 2.81
CA HIS A 122 -14.63 -17.79 1.61
C HIS A 122 -14.55 -16.88 0.37
N PRO A 123 -13.47 -16.97 -0.43
CA PRO A 123 -12.28 -17.79 -0.19
C PRO A 123 -11.36 -17.14 0.88
N GLU A 124 -10.75 -17.96 1.73
CA GLU A 124 -9.94 -17.52 2.89
C GLU A 124 -8.69 -16.72 2.51
N ASN A 125 -8.31 -16.76 1.24
CA ASN A 125 -7.11 -16.12 0.71
C ASN A 125 -7.40 -14.78 0.00
N ARG A 126 -8.65 -14.31 0.06
CA ARG A 126 -9.07 -13.01 -0.47
C ARG A 126 -9.22 -12.00 0.66
N PHE A 127 -8.73 -10.79 0.39
CA PHE A 127 -8.75 -9.68 1.34
C PHE A 127 -9.22 -8.40 0.64
N ASP A 128 -10.03 -7.63 1.34
CA ASP A 128 -10.39 -6.27 0.99
C ASP A 128 -9.64 -5.34 1.95
N LEU A 129 -8.75 -4.49 1.41
CA LEU A 129 -8.04 -3.47 2.16
C LEU A 129 -8.75 -2.14 1.96
N PHE A 130 -9.01 -1.41 3.04
CA PHE A 130 -9.53 -0.06 3.01
C PHE A 130 -8.50 0.88 3.62
N VAL A 131 -8.07 1.87 2.86
CA VAL A 131 -7.06 2.84 3.33
C VAL A 131 -7.56 4.25 3.07
N GLU A 132 -7.45 5.15 4.03
CA GLU A 132 -7.78 6.56 3.82
C GLU A 132 -6.95 7.14 2.67
N CYS A 133 -7.61 7.86 1.78
CA CYS A 133 -6.98 8.36 0.58
C CYS A 133 -7.61 9.70 0.19
N ALA A 134 -6.83 10.78 0.26
CA ALA A 134 -7.28 12.09 -0.17
C ALA A 134 -7.13 12.30 -1.70
N ASN A 135 -6.28 11.51 -2.34
CA ASN A 135 -5.94 11.64 -3.75
C ASN A 135 -5.92 10.27 -4.42
N ALA A 136 -6.95 10.00 -5.22
CA ALA A 136 -7.12 8.70 -5.88
C ALA A 136 -5.95 8.32 -6.81
N ARG A 137 -5.24 9.29 -7.39
CA ARG A 137 -4.02 9.06 -8.18
C ARG A 137 -2.92 8.44 -7.31
N VAL A 138 -2.70 9.02 -6.13
CA VAL A 138 -1.73 8.51 -5.15
C VAL A 138 -2.18 7.15 -4.63
N GLY A 139 -3.49 6.98 -4.37
CA GLY A 139 -4.10 5.70 -3.99
C GLY A 139 -3.83 4.58 -4.98
N LEU A 140 -4.14 4.80 -6.26
CA LEU A 140 -3.93 3.81 -7.31
C LEU A 140 -2.45 3.43 -7.44
N PHE A 141 -1.57 4.43 -7.49
CA PHE A 141 -0.12 4.21 -7.52
C PHE A 141 0.36 3.40 -6.31
N ALA A 142 -0.07 3.77 -5.11
CA ALA A 142 0.32 3.10 -3.87
C ALA A 142 -0.12 1.64 -3.85
N ALA A 143 -1.38 1.34 -4.23
CA ALA A 143 -1.88 -0.04 -4.27
C ALA A 143 -1.07 -0.91 -5.24
N GLN A 144 -0.86 -0.44 -6.47
CA GLN A 144 -0.12 -1.22 -7.47
C GLN A 144 1.35 -1.41 -7.09
N PHE A 145 1.99 -0.35 -6.59
CA PHE A 145 3.38 -0.41 -6.19
C PHE A 145 3.60 -1.30 -4.97
N ALA A 146 2.72 -1.22 -3.96
CA ALA A 146 2.79 -2.07 -2.76
C ALA A 146 2.66 -3.57 -3.13
N VAL A 147 1.66 -3.92 -3.95
CA VAL A 147 1.48 -5.30 -4.43
C VAL A 147 2.69 -5.75 -5.26
N HIS A 148 3.26 -4.87 -6.10
CA HIS A 148 4.46 -5.17 -6.89
C HIS A 148 5.67 -5.47 -6.01
N LEU A 149 5.92 -4.63 -5.00
CA LEU A 149 7.04 -4.81 -4.07
C LEU A 149 6.91 -6.11 -3.30
N VAL A 150 5.76 -6.33 -2.67
CA VAL A 150 5.50 -7.54 -1.88
C VAL A 150 5.56 -8.79 -2.77
N SER A 151 5.03 -8.75 -4.00
CA SER A 151 5.15 -9.87 -4.95
C SER A 151 6.61 -10.18 -5.34
N LYS A 152 7.44 -9.16 -5.57
CA LYS A 152 8.86 -9.36 -5.87
C LYS A 152 9.59 -10.00 -4.70
N ILE A 153 9.26 -9.57 -3.49
CA ILE A 153 9.84 -10.12 -2.27
C ILE A 153 9.41 -11.59 -2.10
N LEU A 154 8.12 -11.91 -2.24
CA LEU A 154 7.63 -13.28 -2.12
C LEU A 154 8.26 -14.22 -3.15
N THR A 155 8.63 -13.69 -4.32
CA THR A 155 9.40 -14.41 -5.36
C THR A 155 10.92 -14.32 -5.20
N ARG A 156 11.40 -13.93 -4.01
CA ARG A 156 12.83 -13.84 -3.61
C ARG A 156 13.67 -12.86 -4.44
N LYS A 157 13.04 -11.87 -5.06
CA LYS A 157 13.74 -10.80 -5.78
C LYS A 157 14.06 -9.66 -4.81
N LYS A 158 15.30 -9.18 -4.83
CA LYS A 158 15.70 -8.02 -4.03
C LYS A 158 14.94 -6.76 -4.46
N ILE A 159 14.51 -5.97 -3.49
CA ILE A 159 14.12 -4.58 -3.73
C ILE A 159 15.39 -3.84 -4.18
N SER A 160 15.37 -3.24 -5.36
CA SER A 160 16.56 -2.59 -5.94
C SER A 160 16.48 -1.08 -5.80
N LYS A 161 17.62 -0.39 -5.95
CA LYS A 161 17.67 1.08 -6.00
C LYS A 161 16.73 1.70 -7.03
N ARG A 162 16.36 0.94 -8.08
CA ARG A 162 15.38 1.38 -9.10
C ARG A 162 14.01 1.64 -8.51
N ASN A 163 13.60 0.91 -7.47
CA ASN A 163 12.32 1.15 -6.80
C ASN A 163 12.32 2.50 -6.07
N GLY A 164 13.46 2.90 -5.51
CA GLY A 164 13.63 4.22 -4.89
C GLY A 164 13.47 5.36 -5.89
N LEU A 165 14.07 5.23 -7.08
CA LEU A 165 13.91 6.23 -8.16
C LEU A 165 12.44 6.42 -8.60
N ILE A 166 11.63 5.36 -8.54
CA ILE A 166 10.20 5.45 -8.87
C ILE A 166 9.47 6.28 -7.80
N LEU A 167 9.74 6.01 -6.51
CA LEU A 167 9.16 6.78 -5.40
C LEU A 167 9.63 8.25 -5.41
N GLU A 168 10.91 8.49 -5.64
CA GLU A 168 11.49 9.83 -5.73
C GLU A 168 10.87 10.63 -6.88
N LEU A 169 10.71 10.02 -8.06
CA LEU A 169 10.05 10.68 -9.19
C LEU A 169 8.56 10.94 -8.93
N ALA A 170 7.84 9.98 -8.34
CA ALA A 170 6.45 10.17 -7.97
C ALA A 170 6.28 11.35 -7.00
N LYS A 171 7.13 11.39 -5.96
CA LYS A 171 7.14 12.49 -4.98
C LYS A 171 7.41 13.83 -5.65
N PHE A 172 8.46 13.90 -6.48
CA PHE A 172 8.83 15.11 -7.19
C PHE A 172 7.67 15.64 -8.05
N LEU A 173 6.99 14.78 -8.81
CA LEU A 173 5.86 15.17 -9.66
C LEU A 173 4.63 15.62 -8.85
N LEU A 174 4.41 15.06 -7.66
CA LEU A 174 3.33 15.50 -6.76
C LEU A 174 3.62 16.86 -6.14
N GLU A 175 4.89 17.12 -5.78
CA GLU A 175 5.34 18.39 -5.19
C GLU A 175 5.46 19.52 -6.24
N ASN A 176 5.61 19.17 -7.53
CA ASN A 176 5.84 20.11 -8.63
C ASN A 176 4.86 19.86 -9.80
N PRO A 177 3.55 20.07 -9.61
CA PRO A 177 2.51 19.69 -10.58
C PRO A 177 2.63 20.40 -11.93
N ASP A 178 3.24 21.60 -11.97
CA ASP A 178 3.44 22.37 -13.19
C ASP A 178 4.67 21.93 -14.01
N THR A 179 5.47 20.98 -13.49
CA THR A 179 6.64 20.48 -14.20
C THR A 179 6.22 19.61 -15.38
N ALA A 180 6.79 19.88 -16.55
CA ALA A 180 6.60 19.02 -17.71
C ALA A 180 7.05 17.59 -17.40
N SER A 181 6.15 16.63 -17.56
CA SER A 181 6.40 15.22 -17.28
C SER A 181 7.19 14.51 -18.40
N ASP A 182 7.64 15.22 -19.43
CA ASP A 182 8.44 14.62 -20.48
C ASP A 182 9.85 14.28 -19.97
N THR A 183 10.45 13.26 -20.59
CA THR A 183 11.73 12.71 -20.13
C THR A 183 12.89 13.72 -20.23
N GLU A 184 12.89 14.61 -21.23
CA GLU A 184 13.98 15.56 -21.43
C GLU A 184 13.97 16.62 -20.32
N SER A 185 12.81 17.21 -20.06
CA SER A 185 12.60 18.14 -18.95
C SER A 185 12.96 17.52 -17.61
N LEU A 186 12.46 16.32 -17.32
CA LEU A 186 12.74 15.61 -16.08
C LEU A 186 14.23 15.27 -15.92
N THR A 187 14.92 14.88 -16.98
CA THR A 187 16.36 14.62 -16.97
C THR A 187 17.13 15.88 -16.58
N LYS A 188 16.77 17.03 -17.14
CA LYS A 188 17.41 18.31 -16.86
C LYS A 188 17.17 18.76 -15.42
N VAL A 189 15.93 18.67 -14.93
CA VAL A 189 15.55 19.16 -13.60
C VAL A 189 16.09 18.27 -12.48
N LEU A 190 16.00 16.94 -12.65
CA LEU A 190 16.47 15.98 -11.63
C LEU A 190 17.99 15.76 -11.66
N GLY A 191 18.66 16.10 -12.78
CA GLY A 191 20.09 15.81 -12.99
C GLY A 191 20.40 14.31 -13.09
N TRP A 192 19.38 13.47 -13.29
CA TRP A 192 19.54 12.02 -13.41
C TRP A 192 20.03 11.63 -14.81
N LYS A 193 20.59 10.43 -14.95
CA LYS A 193 20.84 9.85 -16.29
C LYS A 193 19.49 9.62 -16.98
N ARG A 194 19.39 9.98 -18.26
CA ARG A 194 18.17 9.81 -19.08
C ARG A 194 17.52 8.43 -18.94
N GLY A 195 18.30 7.35 -19.05
CA GLY A 195 17.76 5.98 -18.91
C GLY A 195 17.18 5.65 -17.53
N ALA A 196 17.60 6.35 -16.47
CA ALA A 196 17.00 6.21 -15.14
C ALA A 196 15.63 6.92 -15.07
N VAL A 197 15.52 8.11 -15.68
CA VAL A 197 14.25 8.84 -15.82
C VAL A 197 13.27 8.05 -16.67
N GLU A 198 13.68 7.57 -17.84
CA GLU A 198 12.83 6.77 -18.75
C GLU A 198 12.28 5.53 -18.03
N MET A 199 13.14 4.82 -17.29
CA MET A 199 12.74 3.66 -16.49
C MET A 199 11.73 4.02 -15.41
N ALA A 200 12.00 5.06 -14.60
CA ALA A 200 11.11 5.45 -13.51
C ALA A 200 9.77 5.97 -14.05
N HIS A 201 9.82 6.83 -15.07
CA HIS A 201 8.66 7.41 -15.72
C HIS A 201 7.76 6.34 -16.36
N SER A 202 8.35 5.39 -17.09
CA SER A 202 7.60 4.24 -17.64
C SER A 202 6.92 3.41 -16.54
N ARG A 203 7.62 3.17 -15.43
CA ARG A 203 7.03 2.47 -14.27
C ARG A 203 5.90 3.24 -13.61
N LEU A 204 5.95 4.58 -13.57
CA LEU A 204 4.82 5.38 -13.09
C LEU A 204 3.56 5.20 -13.95
N TYR A 205 3.70 5.10 -15.29
CA TYR A 205 2.58 4.72 -16.15
C TYR A 205 2.08 3.31 -15.84
N GLU A 206 2.97 2.33 -15.74
CA GLU A 206 2.57 0.95 -15.42
C GLU A 206 1.81 0.85 -14.10
N PHE A 207 2.22 1.63 -13.08
CA PHE A 207 1.59 1.63 -11.76
C PHE A 207 0.38 2.56 -11.63
N GLY A 208 -0.09 3.13 -12.74
CA GLY A 208 -1.34 3.87 -12.69
C GLY A 208 -1.20 5.35 -12.31
N PHE A 209 0.02 5.86 -12.10
CA PHE A 209 0.26 7.21 -11.53
C PHE A 209 -0.30 8.35 -12.40
N PHE A 210 -0.40 8.17 -13.72
CA PHE A 210 -0.92 9.20 -14.62
C PHE A 210 -2.40 9.06 -14.95
N TYR A 211 -3.07 8.01 -14.47
CA TYR A 211 -4.50 7.84 -14.74
C TYR A 211 -5.34 8.63 -13.73
N SER A 212 -6.32 9.36 -14.24
CA SER A 212 -7.42 9.89 -13.45
C SER A 212 -8.40 8.74 -13.17
N SER A 213 -8.70 8.48 -11.89
CA SER A 213 -9.73 7.53 -11.50
C SER A 213 -11.11 8.13 -11.76
N ASN A 214 -11.55 8.11 -13.02
CA ASN A 214 -12.97 8.33 -13.35
C ASN A 214 -13.73 7.02 -13.13
N GLN A 215 -13.90 6.61 -11.87
CA GLN A 215 -14.85 5.57 -11.48
C GLN A 215 -15.41 5.91 -10.09
N GLU A 216 -16.31 6.88 -10.05
CA GLU A 216 -17.39 6.86 -9.07
C GLU A 216 -18.38 5.80 -9.56
N ASP A 217 -18.36 4.58 -9.02
CA ASP A 217 -19.43 3.63 -9.31
C ASP A 217 -19.82 2.79 -8.09
N SER A 218 -21.12 2.56 -8.06
CA SER A 218 -22.01 2.05 -7.02
C SER A 218 -21.53 0.83 -6.22
N GLU A 219 -21.86 0.84 -4.93
CA GLU A 219 -21.69 -0.26 -3.98
C GLU A 219 -22.16 -1.62 -4.56
N VAL A 220 -21.23 -2.53 -4.82
CA VAL A 220 -21.54 -3.96 -4.95
C VAL A 220 -21.45 -4.60 -3.56
N GLU A 221 -22.60 -5.06 -3.07
CA GLU A 221 -22.77 -5.70 -1.78
C GLU A 221 -21.93 -6.98 -1.67
N GLY A 222 -20.95 -6.95 -0.77
CA GLY A 222 -20.28 -8.14 -0.26
C GLY A 222 -20.37 -8.09 1.25
N ASN A 223 -21.14 -9.00 1.84
CA ASN A 223 -21.18 -9.18 3.29
C ASN A 223 -19.81 -9.71 3.74
N CYS A 224 -18.97 -8.85 4.30
CA CYS A 224 -17.86 -9.27 5.15
C CYS A 224 -18.45 -9.78 6.48
N ALA A 225 -18.02 -10.98 6.88
CA ALA A 225 -18.42 -11.66 8.12
C ALA A 225 -17.25 -11.67 9.09
#